data_AF-A0A2X2BM15-F1
#
_entry.id   AF-A0A2X2BM15-F1
#
_cell.length_a   1.000
_cell.length_b   1.000
_cell.length_c   1.000
_cell.angle_alpha   90.00
_cell.angle_beta   90.00
_cell.angle_gamma   90.00
#
_symmetry.space_group_name_H-M   'P 1'
#
loop_
_entity.id
_entity.type
_entity.pdbx_description
1 polymer ?
#
loop_
_entity_poly.entity_id
_entity_poly.type
_entity_poly.pdbx_seq_one_letter_code
_entity_poly.pdbx_strand_id
1 'polypeptide(L)'
;MNSFSTLKTLFCGSLLALSLVNTTQAGVSLDRTRIVLTGNENSASVNLKNTSPDIPFLAQSWVENEKWAEDLFTLSGTSTVTTP
;
A
#
# COMPACT_ATOMS: atom_id res chain seq x y z
N MET A 1 18.87 -50.95 -14.37
CA MET A 1 19.94 -49.95 -14.26
C MET A 1 19.44 -48.66 -14.91
N ASN A 2 18.58 -47.91 -14.21
CA ASN A 2 17.85 -46.77 -14.78
C ASN A 2 17.05 -45.97 -13.73
N SER A 3 16.61 -46.56 -12.62
CA SER A 3 15.83 -45.85 -11.58
C SER A 3 16.53 -44.60 -11.02
N PHE A 4 17.85 -44.66 -10.78
CA PHE A 4 18.63 -43.51 -10.30
C PHE A 4 18.78 -42.39 -11.34
N SER A 5 18.78 -42.74 -12.64
CA SER A 5 18.77 -41.76 -13.74
C SER A 5 17.41 -41.11 -13.87
N THR A 6 16.32 -41.89 -13.75
CA THR A 6 14.95 -41.38 -13.80
C THR A 6 14.67 -40.43 -12.63
N LEU A 7 15.15 -40.74 -11.42
CA LEU A 7 15.00 -39.86 -10.25
C LEU A 7 15.71 -38.51 -10.44
N LYS A 8 16.92 -38.51 -11.03
CA LYS A 8 17.64 -37.28 -11.37
C LYS A 8 16.93 -36.46 -12.43
N THR A 9 16.39 -37.10 -13.47
CA THR A 9 15.61 -36.43 -14.52
C THR A 9 14.35 -35.80 -13.94
N LEU A 10 13.64 -36.49 -13.04
CA LEU A 10 12.46 -35.95 -12.34
C LEU A 10 12.84 -34.77 -11.44
N PHE A 11 13.94 -34.87 -10.69
CA PHE A 11 14.40 -33.80 -9.80
C PHE A 11 14.83 -32.55 -10.59
N CYS A 12 15.54 -32.74 -11.70
CA CYS A 12 15.98 -31.65 -12.58
C CYS A 12 14.79 -30.97 -13.29
N GLY A 13 13.79 -31.75 -13.73
CA GLY A 13 12.55 -31.22 -14.29
C GLY A 13 11.73 -30.40 -13.28
N SER A 14 11.66 -30.86 -12.02
CA SER A 14 11.01 -30.13 -10.92
C SER A 14 11.71 -28.80 -10.60
N LEU A 15 13.05 -28.80 -10.52
CA LEU A 15 13.84 -27.59 -10.32
C LEU A 15 13.66 -26.56 -11.44
N LEU A 16 13.60 -27.01 -12.70
CA LEU A 16 13.29 -26.12 -13.81
C LEU A 16 11.89 -25.53 -13.70
N ALA A 17 10.87 -26.31 -13.34
CA ALA A 17 9.50 -25.82 -13.20
C ALA A 17 9.36 -24.75 -12.10
N LEU A 18 10.12 -24.86 -11.01
CA LEU A 18 10.13 -23.86 -9.93
C LEU A 18 10.77 -22.53 -10.34
N SER A 19 11.59 -22.51 -11.40
CA SER A 19 12.22 -21.28 -11.89
C SER A 19 11.29 -20.39 -12.74
N LEU A 20 10.10 -20.86 -13.10
CA LEU A 20 9.09 -20.09 -13.85
C LEU A 20 8.14 -19.27 -12.96
N VAL A 21 8.46 -19.07 -11.68
CA VAL A 21 7.63 -18.21 -10.81
C VAL A 21 7.70 -16.76 -11.29
N ASN A 22 6.54 -16.18 -11.58
CA ASN A 22 6.43 -14.79 -12.02
C ASN A 22 6.69 -13.86 -10.85
N THR A 23 7.65 -12.95 -10.98
CA THR A 23 7.90 -11.88 -10.01
C THR A 23 6.85 -10.79 -10.18
N THR A 24 6.10 -10.47 -9.13
CA THR A 24 5.14 -9.35 -9.15
C THR A 24 5.87 -8.05 -8.87
N GLN A 25 5.67 -7.05 -9.73
CA GLN A 25 6.21 -5.71 -9.56
C GLN A 25 5.06 -4.73 -9.32
N ALA A 26 5.11 -4.02 -8.19
CA ALA A 26 4.16 -2.96 -7.86
C ALA A 26 4.94 -1.67 -7.61
N GLY A 27 4.39 -0.54 -8.06
CA GLY A 27 5.03 0.77 -7.92
C GLY A 27 3.98 1.87 -7.88
N VAL A 28 4.05 2.70 -6.85
CA VAL A 28 3.25 3.92 -6.71
C VAL A 28 4.20 5.11 -6.66
N SER A 29 3.91 6.17 -7.42
CA SER A 29 4.72 7.39 -7.40
C SER A 29 3.87 8.57 -6.96
N LEU A 30 4.40 9.30 -5.98
CA LEU A 30 3.91 10.60 -5.54
C LEU A 30 4.74 11.70 -6.21
N ASP A 31 4.12 12.82 -6.54
CA ASP A 31 4.83 13.99 -7.07
C ASP A 31 5.71 14.69 -6.02
N ARG A 32 5.39 14.54 -4.73
CA ARG A 32 6.08 15.18 -3.59
C ARG A 32 6.10 14.28 -2.35
N THR A 33 7.14 14.42 -1.52
CA THR A 33 7.31 13.66 -0.27
C THR A 33 6.78 14.38 0.97
N ARG A 34 6.39 15.65 0.83
CA ARG A 34 5.75 16.46 1.89
C ARG A 34 4.89 17.57 1.30
N ILE A 35 3.85 17.93 2.05
CA ILE A 35 3.04 19.13 1.82
C ILE A 35 3.34 20.10 2.96
N VAL A 36 3.59 21.37 2.62
CA VAL A 36 3.69 22.46 3.59
C VAL A 36 2.48 23.37 3.38
N LEU A 37 1.48 23.26 4.26
CA LEU A 37 0.32 24.13 4.29
C LEU A 37 0.67 25.37 5.11
N THR A 38 0.73 26.53 4.44
CA THR A 38 0.95 27.81 5.13
C THR A 38 -0.37 28.28 5.73
N GLY A 39 -0.36 28.95 6.89
CA GLY A 39 -1.60 29.38 7.56
C GLY A 39 -2.50 30.34 6.78
N ASN A 40 -2.03 30.89 5.65
CA ASN A 40 -2.81 31.72 4.72
C ASN A 40 -3.49 30.90 3.61
N GLU A 41 -3.14 29.62 3.46
CA GLU A 41 -3.63 28.72 2.41
C GLU A 41 -4.61 27.71 2.99
N ASN A 42 -5.76 27.51 2.34
CA ASN A 42 -6.81 26.59 2.82
C ASN A 42 -6.71 25.19 2.15
N SER A 43 -5.96 25.06 1.06
CA SER A 43 -5.83 23.78 0.37
C SER A 43 -4.45 23.57 -0.24
N ALA A 44 -4.10 22.30 -0.41
CA ALA A 44 -2.97 21.87 -1.22
C ALA A 44 -3.39 20.68 -2.07
N SER A 45 -2.71 20.49 -3.19
CA SER A 45 -2.94 19.38 -4.11
C SER A 45 -1.71 18.47 -4.17
N VAL A 46 -1.95 17.16 -4.24
CA VAL A 46 -0.93 16.12 -4.45
C VAL A 46 -1.35 15.31 -5.65
N ASN A 47 -0.41 15.03 -6.55
CA ASN A 47 -0.66 14.18 -7.70
C ASN A 47 -0.17 12.76 -7.43
N LEU A 48 -1.09 11.79 -7.48
CA LEU A 48 -0.78 10.36 -7.40
C LEU A 48 -0.82 9.76 -8.79
N LYS A 49 0.29 9.14 -9.22
CA LYS A 49 0.38 8.52 -10.54
C LYS A 49 0.69 7.03 -10.44
N ASN A 50 -0.07 6.23 -11.18
CA ASN A 50 0.28 4.84 -11.44
C ASN A 50 1.48 4.78 -12.41
N THR A 51 2.55 4.13 -11.96
CA THR A 51 3.77 3.95 -12.75
C THR A 51 3.79 2.63 -13.54
N SER A 52 2.89 1.70 -13.22
CA SER A 52 2.68 0.48 -13.98
C SER A 52 1.55 0.69 -15.00
N PRO A 53 1.85 0.68 -16.32
CA PRO A 53 0.82 0.82 -17.35
C PRO A 53 -0.11 -0.39 -17.44
N ASP A 54 0.36 -1.56 -17.01
CA ASP A 54 -0.33 -2.84 -17.24
C ASP A 54 -1.17 -3.33 -16.05
N ILE A 55 -1.00 -2.73 -14.87
CA ILE A 55 -1.64 -3.19 -13.62
C ILE A 55 -2.44 -2.04 -13.00
N PRO A 56 -3.79 -2.07 -13.04
CA PRO A 56 -4.61 -1.10 -12.32
C PRO A 56 -4.51 -1.34 -10.81
N PHE A 57 -4.38 -0.28 -10.02
CA PHE A 57 -4.36 -0.36 -8.56
C PHE A 57 -5.46 0.47 -7.91
N LEU A 58 -5.89 0.04 -6.72
CA LEU A 58 -6.75 0.82 -5.85
C LEU A 58 -5.88 1.79 -5.03
N ALA A 59 -6.21 3.08 -5.09
CA ALA A 59 -5.60 4.09 -4.24
C ALA A 59 -6.57 4.49 -3.12
N GLN A 60 -6.14 4.36 -1.88
CA GLN A 60 -6.87 4.82 -0.70
C GLN A 60 -5.99 5.80 0.07
N SER A 61 -6.56 6.93 0.50
CA SER A 61 -5.86 7.94 1.29
C SER A 61 -6.66 8.31 2.54
N TRP A 62 -5.97 8.56 3.63
CA TRP A 62 -6.53 9.08 4.88
C TRP A 62 -5.55 10.10 5.49
N VAL A 63 -6.05 10.94 6.38
CA VAL A 63 -5.25 11.93 7.10
C VAL A 63 -5.22 11.54 8.57
N GLU A 64 -4.03 11.48 9.15
CA GLU A 64 -3.83 11.13 10.56
C GLU A 64 -3.24 12.32 11.33
N ASN A 65 -3.47 12.33 12.65
CA ASN A 65 -2.82 13.24 13.58
C ASN A 65 -1.44 12.70 14.01
N GLU A 66 -0.64 13.52 14.71
CA GLU A 66 0.72 13.17 15.13
C GLU A 66 0.80 12.03 16.16
N LYS A 67 -0.33 11.65 16.77
CA LYS A 67 -0.39 10.63 17.81
C LYS A 67 -0.73 9.25 17.28
N TRP A 68 -1.00 9.10 15.98
CA TRP A 68 -1.62 7.89 15.41
C TRP A 68 -2.81 7.44 16.26
N ALA A 69 -3.50 8.41 16.86
CA ALA A 69 -4.64 8.11 17.69
C ALA A 69 -5.76 7.76 16.71
N GLU A 70 -6.27 6.53 16.85
CA GLU A 70 -7.63 6.20 16.44
C GLU A 70 -8.54 7.15 17.22
N ASP A 71 -8.71 8.38 16.76
CA ASP A 71 -9.80 9.23 17.18
C ASP A 71 -11.06 8.52 16.64
N LEU A 72 -11.50 7.53 17.41
CA LEU A 72 -12.82 6.96 17.37
C LEU A 72 -13.75 8.14 17.59
N PHE A 73 -14.10 8.81 16.49
CA PHE A 73 -14.98 9.96 16.35
C PHE A 73 -15.73 10.23 17.65
N THR A 74 -15.14 11.03 18.53
CA THR A 74 -15.71 11.67 19.73
C THR A 74 -17.10 11.13 20.15
N LEU A 75 -17.20 9.90 20.67
CA LEU A 75 -18.39 9.45 21.40
C LEU A 75 -18.28 9.85 22.88
N SER A 76 -18.06 11.14 23.12
CA SER A 76 -18.26 11.76 24.43
C SER A 76 -18.84 13.17 24.31
N GLY A 77 -19.68 13.38 23.29
CA GLY A 77 -20.53 14.56 23.17
C GLY A 77 -21.69 14.51 24.17
N THR A 78 -21.43 14.45 25.47
CA THR A 78 -22.44 14.82 26.47
C THR A 78 -22.49 16.34 26.51
N SER A 79 -23.40 16.91 25.70
CA SER A 79 -23.74 18.33 25.78
C SER A 79 -24.49 18.60 27.07
N THR A 80 -23.80 19.10 28.11
CA THR A 80 -24.48 19.86 29.17
C THR A 80 -24.39 21.34 28.81
N VAL A 81 -25.45 21.85 28.18
CA VAL A 81 -25.71 23.28 28.06
C VAL A 81 -26.19 23.77 29.42
N THR A 82 -25.31 24.44 30.16
CA THR A 82 -25.69 25.29 31.29
C THR A 82 -25.56 26.74 30.84
N THR A 83 -26.70 27.40 30.64
CA THR A 83 -26.79 28.86 30.58
C THR A 83 -26.91 29.44 32.00
N PRO A 84 -26.34 30.63 32.28
CA PRO A 84 -26.67 31.38 33.49
C PRO A 84 -28.09 31.95 33.46
#